data_AF-A0A0G1U0S4-F1
#
_entry.id   AF-A0A0G1U0S4-F1
#
_cell.length_a   1.000
_cell.length_b   1.000
_cell.length_c   1.000
_cell.angle_alpha   90.00
_cell.angle_beta   90.00
_cell.angle_gamma   90.00
#
_symmetry.space_group_name_H-M   'P 1'
#
loop_
_entity.id
_entity.type
_entity.pdbx_description
1 polymer ?
#
loop_
_entity_poly.entity_id
_entity_poly.type
_entity_poly.pdbx_seq_one_letter_code
_entity_poly.pdbx_strand_id
1 'polypeptide(L)' 'MEIPLSLVLATYNEAANIKGCLESMRGLAGEIIVVDGSSTDQTREISKKLGASRFFITINSWQ' A
#
# COMPACT_ATOMS: atom_id res chain seq x y z
N MET A 1 17.92 -9.65 -18.26
CA MET A 1 17.45 -10.47 -17.14
C MET A 1 16.72 -9.53 -16.21
N GLU A 2 15.41 -9.69 -16.04
CA GLU A 2 14.63 -8.83 -15.14
C GLU A 2 14.74 -9.38 -13.72
N ILE A 3 14.98 -8.50 -12.74
CA ILE A 3 15.05 -8.86 -11.33
C ILE A 3 13.67 -8.58 -10.73
N PRO A 4 13.00 -9.57 -10.12
CA PRO A 4 11.72 -9.34 -9.47
C PRO A 4 11.83 -8.31 -8.34
N LEU A 5 10.93 -7.32 -8.33
CA LEU A 5 10.85 -6.30 -7.30
C LEU A 5 9.43 -6.22 -6.71
N SER A 6 9.35 -6.33 -5.39
CA SER A 6 8.13 -6.13 -4.61
C SER A 6 8.22 -4.83 -3.81
N LEU A 7 7.13 -4.05 -3.83
CA LEU A 7 6.93 -2.88 -2.97
C LEU A 7 6.09 -3.30 -1.76
N VAL A 8 6.62 -3.11 -0.55
CA VAL A 8 5.89 -3.34 0.70
C VAL A 8 5.74 -2.00 1.43
N LEU A 9 4.50 -1.58 1.67
CA LEU A 9 4.17 -0.29 2.29
C LEU A 9 3.47 -0.52 3.63
N ALA A 10 4.10 -0.10 4.71
CA ALA A 10 3.41 0.11 5.99
C ALA A 10 2.71 1.48 5.97
N THR A 11 1.42 1.53 6.25
CA THR A 11 0.59 2.73 6.04
C THR A 11 -0.42 2.91 7.17
N TYR A 12 -0.72 4.16 7.53
CA TYR A 12 -1.80 4.52 8.45
C TYR A 12 -2.24 5.96 8.18
N ASN A 13 -3.47 6.15 7.71
CA ASN A 13 -4.05 7.45 7.38
C ASN A 13 -3.21 8.29 6.40
N GLU A 14 -2.82 7.67 5.28
CA GLU A 14 -2.00 8.25 4.21
C GLU A 14 -2.81 8.61 2.95
N ALA A 15 -4.12 8.88 3.05
CA ALA A 15 -4.95 9.14 1.87
C ALA A 15 -4.43 10.32 1.01
N ALA A 16 -3.77 11.29 1.62
CA ALA A 16 -3.16 12.42 0.92
C ALA A 16 -1.91 12.05 0.10
N ASN A 17 -1.17 10.99 0.49
CA ASN A 17 0.15 10.69 -0.04
C ASN A 17 0.19 9.39 -0.85
N ILE A 18 -0.64 8.42 -0.49
CA ILE A 18 -0.52 7.05 -0.99
C ILE A 18 -0.71 6.94 -2.50
N LYS A 19 -1.52 7.83 -3.10
CA LYS A 19 -1.66 7.90 -4.56
C LYS A 19 -0.34 8.23 -5.24
N GLY A 20 0.37 9.25 -4.79
CA GLY A 20 1.64 9.67 -5.38
C GLY A 20 2.71 8.58 -5.26
N CYS A 21 2.79 7.94 -4.09
CA CYS A 21 3.72 6.83 -3.84
C CYS A 21 3.47 5.62 -4.76
N LEU A 22 2.21 5.21 -4.93
CA LEU A 22 1.88 4.06 -5.78
C LEU A 22 2.08 4.37 -7.26
N GLU A 23 1.73 5.58 -7.71
CA GLU A 23 1.96 6.01 -9.10
C GLU A 23 3.46 6.09 -9.42
N SER A 24 4.33 6.52 -8.49
CA SER A 24 5.77 6.58 -8.73
C SER A 24 6.44 5.21 -8.88
N MET A 25 5.77 4.14 -8.43
CA MET A 25 6.27 2.77 -8.48
C MET A 25 5.68 1.96 -9.65
N ARG A 26 4.75 2.55 -10.43
CA ARG A 26 4.17 1.90 -11.60
C ARG A 26 5.23 1.55 -12.63
N GLY A 27 5.19 0.30 -13.10
CA GLY A 27 6.14 -0.23 -14.07
C GLY A 27 7.50 -0.61 -13.50
N LEU A 28 7.76 -0.35 -12.21
CA LEU A 28 8.98 -0.75 -11.53
C LEU A 28 8.76 -1.97 -10.62
N ALA A 29 7.73 -1.92 -9.77
CA ALA A 29 7.37 -3.05 -8.92
C ALA A 29 6.35 -3.96 -9.61
N GLY A 30 6.67 -5.25 -9.70
CA GLY A 30 5.74 -6.27 -10.23
C GLY A 30 4.71 -6.73 -9.21
N GLU A 31 4.94 -6.44 -7.93
CA GLU A 31 4.06 -6.78 -6.82
C GLU A 31 3.98 -5.61 -5.83
N ILE A 32 2.76 -5.30 -5.39
CA ILE A 32 2.52 -4.25 -4.39
C ILE A 32 1.76 -4.86 -3.22
N ILE A 33 2.34 -4.76 -2.02
CA ILE A 33 1.78 -5.24 -0.76
C ILE A 33 1.56 -4.03 0.16
N VAL A 34 0.32 -3.83 0.59
CA VAL A 34 -0.02 -2.77 1.56
C VAL A 34 -0.33 -3.39 2.91
N VAL A 35 0.41 -2.97 3.94
CA VAL A 35 0.19 -3.29 5.35
C VAL A 35 -0.44 -2.05 5.99
N ASP A 36 -1.76 -2.11 6.18
CA ASP A 36 -2.59 -1.02 6.68
C ASP A 36 -2.77 -1.13 8.20
N GLY A 37 -2.30 -0.13 8.93
CA GLY A 37 -2.40 0.02 10.39
C GLY A 37 -3.80 0.33 10.90
N SER A 38 -4.83 -0.20 10.25
CA SER A 38 -6.25 0.12 10.50
C SER A 38 -6.59 1.60 10.24
N SER A 39 -6.21 2.11 9.07
CA SER A 39 -6.58 3.46 8.63
C SER A 39 -8.09 3.68 8.69
N THR A 40 -8.49 4.86 9.13
CA THR A 40 -9.89 5.32 9.21
C THR A 40 -10.26 6.29 8.10
N ASP A 41 -9.29 6.69 7.27
CA ASP A 41 -9.48 7.51 6.09
C ASP A 41 -9.57 6.67 4.79
N GLN A 42 -9.43 7.33 3.63
CA GLN A 42 -9.53 6.69 2.32
C GLN A 42 -8.27 5.94 1.87
N THR A 43 -7.24 5.79 2.72
CA THR A 43 -5.97 5.11 2.39
C THR A 43 -6.20 3.77 1.72
N ARG A 44 -7.07 2.95 2.33
CA ARG A 44 -7.36 1.60 1.85
C ARG A 44 -8.05 1.60 0.49
N GLU A 45 -9.00 2.50 0.29
CA GLU A 45 -9.77 2.56 -0.96
C GLU A 45 -8.89 3.03 -2.12
N ILE A 46 -8.06 4.05 -1.88
CA ILE A 46 -7.12 4.57 -2.88
C ILE A 46 -6.13 3.49 -3.30
N SER A 47 -5.53 2.80 -2.32
CA SER A 47 -4.57 1.72 -2.60
C SER A 47 -5.17 0.58 -3.43
N LYS A 48 -6.41 0.17 -3.13
CA LYS A 48 -7.10 -0.90 -3.87
C LYS A 48 -7.33 -0.50 -5.33
N LYS A 49 -7.73 0.75 -5.57
CA LYS A 49 -7.95 1.29 -6.94
C LYS A 49 -6.67 1.36 -7.76
N LEU A 50 -5.51 1.48 -7.11
CA LEU A 50 -4.21 1.66 -7.77
C LEU A 50 -3.41 0.36 -7.98
N GLY A 51 -4.03 -0.80 -7.75
CA GLY A 51 -3.45 -2.09 -8.15
C GLY A 51 -2.60 -2.77 -7.09
N ALA A 52 -2.76 -2.41 -5.81
CA ALA A 52 -2.17 -3.17 -4.72
C ALA A 52 -2.65 -4.63 -4.76
N SER A 53 -1.69 -5.55 -4.91
CA SER A 53 -1.92 -6.97 -5.16
C SER A 53 -2.33 -7.73 -3.90
N ARG A 54 -1.85 -7.29 -2.73
CA ARG A 54 -2.23 -7.85 -1.42
C ARG A 54 -2.39 -6.77 -0.36
N PHE A 55 -3.30 -7.02 0.58
CA PHE A 55 -3.56 -6.14 1.73
C PHE A 55 -3.52 -6.93 3.02
N PHE A 56 -2.78 -6.42 4.00
CA PHE A 56 -2.83 -6.85 5.39
C PHE A 56 -3.37 -5.71 6.22
N ILE A 57 -4.24 -6.03 7.19
CA ILE A 57 -4.73 -5.04 8.15
C ILE A 57 -4.17 -5.43 9.51
N THR A 58 -3.39 -4.55 10.12
CA THR A 58 -2.86 -4.75 11.45
C THR A 58 -3.70 -3.96 12.45
N ILE A 59 -4.09 -4.62 13.52
CA ILE A 59 -4.61 -3.97 14.73
C ILE A 59 -3.48 -3.94 15.74
N ASN A 60 -3.28 -2.80 16.40
CA ASN A 60 -2.39 -2.78 17.56
C ASN A 60 -3.12 -3.46 18.72
N SER A 61 -2.65 -4.62 19.15
CA SER A 61 -3.22 -5.38 20.28
C SER A 61 -2.93 -4.75 21.66
N TRP A 62 -2.60 -3.46 21.69
CA TRP A 62 -2.38 -2.64 22.88
C TRP A 62 -3.49 -1.59 23.06
N GLN A 63 -4.63 -1.77 22.39
CA GLN A 63 -5.90 -1.07 22.64
C GLN A 63 -6.89 -2.02 23.30
#